data_AF-A0A510JN22-F1
#
_entry.id   AF-A0A510JN22-F1
#
_cell.length_a   1.000
_cell.length_b   1.000
_cell.length_c   1.000
_cell.angle_alpha   90.00
_cell.angle_beta   90.00
_cell.angle_gamma   90.00
#
_symmetry.space_group_name_H-M   'P 1'
#
loop_
_entity.id
_entity.type
_entity.pdbx_description
1 polymer ?
#
loop_
_entity_poly.entity_id
_entity_poly.type
_entity_poly.pdbx_seq_one_letter_code
_entity_poly.pdbx_strand_id
1 'polypeptide(L)'
;MKKSNKYVFDIEVFPNYFCIVLKKLNDDKILIIDSDNFNRQKKLLFDIISKNVLISYAGHGFDDIVINNLLKYRNSNVNRNKLNSEIKIIRNMPKDEYKSENHEFYSYDLAYEYNLNLGVKGFEFNCGDNIEEQDFANFNYVIKKNIYDEIVDKVIDYCLQDVLATEKMYNFIIKEKSNWDEKENLLNIITNGSYSNNMKLKKKIKYLNYSNDKLITLLLDNGFTNASQSGINYSKKVNMDDYDNYLQKKVYKLSIQKDYLYEWLLESKLFIEKDKNIIKKIPRDMLLNSSFAKHTLNRYKTSIVKRLKRIFAKENIEMVAVSENDIFITNINGNILHKIKKKIAVQYKNIFDIRDVNNFLKNKSSLLYRIGNEVTGTNEYYYSKLIMPRNHVWISEVLKLHFWEKKEILEAVEEIFAKNPDIFFMYASVYEDIYACDENGQIRFESDEVLSKFRKYRLYFSKTGLYKAVMQKQEKYYEKYGFGDINSNLYKIRKVETNVKDFVNYDDIDLRSYVDYTRNYIQKYFE
;
A
#
# COMPACT_ATOMS: atom_id res chain seq x y z
N MET A 1 7.42 -14.18 -29.59
CA MET A 1 7.23 -12.72 -29.67
C MET A 1 8.56 -12.05 -29.32
N LYS A 2 9.04 -11.05 -30.08
CA LYS A 2 10.10 -10.15 -29.56
C LYS A 2 9.59 -9.59 -28.23
N LYS A 3 10.37 -9.66 -27.15
CA LYS A 3 9.97 -9.08 -25.85
C LYS A 3 9.58 -7.63 -26.10
N SER A 4 8.32 -7.27 -25.83
CA SER A 4 7.86 -5.89 -25.88
C SER A 4 8.72 -5.08 -24.89
N ASN A 5 9.16 -3.89 -25.30
CA ASN A 5 9.81 -3.01 -24.33
C ASN A 5 8.76 -2.55 -23.32
N LYS A 6 9.23 -2.13 -22.15
CA LYS A 6 8.40 -1.53 -21.11
C LYS A 6 8.75 -0.05 -21.02
N TYR A 7 7.74 0.80 -20.91
CA TYR A 7 7.88 2.24 -20.72
C TYR A 7 7.11 2.61 -19.46
N VAL A 8 7.73 3.38 -18.58
CA VAL A 8 7.06 4.00 -17.44
C VAL A 8 6.61 5.38 -17.88
N PHE A 9 5.40 5.78 -17.52
CA PHE A 9 4.88 7.09 -17.88
C PHE A 9 4.02 7.69 -16.78
N ASP A 10 3.91 9.00 -16.84
CA ASP A 10 3.02 9.83 -16.03
C ASP A 10 2.55 11.04 -16.87
N ILE A 11 1.46 11.68 -16.44
CA ILE A 11 0.82 12.77 -17.19
C ILE A 11 0.41 13.90 -16.25
N GLU A 12 0.86 15.10 -16.59
CA GLU A 12 0.42 16.31 -15.92
C GLU A 12 -0.42 17.19 -16.85
N VAL A 13 -1.51 17.73 -16.31
CA VAL A 13 -2.49 18.50 -17.08
C VAL A 13 -2.83 19.79 -16.36
N PHE A 14 -2.76 20.89 -17.09
CA PHE A 14 -3.12 22.26 -16.71
C PHE A 14 -4.15 22.85 -17.68
N PRO A 15 -4.85 23.95 -17.32
CA PRO A 15 -5.90 24.51 -18.18
C PRO A 15 -5.48 24.86 -19.61
N ASN A 16 -4.21 25.21 -19.83
CA ASN A 16 -3.63 25.62 -21.12
C ASN A 16 -2.33 24.86 -21.47
N TYR A 17 -2.05 23.75 -20.79
CA TYR A 17 -0.84 22.97 -20.98
C TYR A 17 -1.05 21.52 -20.54
N PHE A 18 -0.36 20.57 -21.16
CA PHE A 18 -0.19 19.23 -20.62
C PHE A 18 1.21 18.75 -20.96
N CYS A 19 1.71 17.77 -20.21
CA CYS A 19 2.87 16.99 -20.59
C CYS A 19 2.68 15.51 -20.28
N ILE A 20 3.32 14.68 -21.09
CA ILE A 20 3.47 13.24 -20.92
C ILE A 20 4.96 12.99 -20.86
N VAL A 21 5.43 12.41 -19.76
CA VAL A 21 6.80 11.94 -19.66
C VAL A 21 6.78 10.42 -19.83
N LEU A 22 7.56 9.92 -20.77
CA LEU A 22 7.77 8.48 -20.97
C LEU A 22 9.25 8.16 -20.82
N LYS A 23 9.56 7.22 -19.95
CA LYS A 23 10.92 6.67 -19.81
C LYS A 23 10.91 5.21 -20.21
N LYS A 24 11.84 4.82 -21.08
CA LYS A 24 12.03 3.38 -21.35
C LYS A 24 12.63 2.74 -20.10
N LEU A 25 12.02 1.64 -19.65
CA LEU A 25 12.39 0.98 -18.40
C LEU A 25 13.87 0.60 -18.40
N ASN A 26 14.60 1.01 -17.35
CA ASN A 26 16.03 0.79 -17.11
C ASN A 26 16.95 1.36 -18.21
N ASP A 27 16.48 2.36 -18.96
CA ASP A 27 17.23 3.09 -19.99
C ASP A 27 17.22 4.59 -19.62
N ASP A 28 18.25 5.34 -20.03
CA ASP A 28 18.37 6.78 -19.74
C ASP A 28 17.50 7.63 -20.68
N LYS A 29 16.91 7.01 -21.71
CA LYS A 29 16.06 7.70 -22.68
C LYS A 29 14.72 8.12 -22.08
N ILE A 30 14.56 9.43 -21.95
CA ILE A 30 13.32 10.11 -21.57
C ILE A 30 12.74 10.80 -22.81
N LEU A 31 11.44 10.64 -23.01
CA LEU A 31 10.66 11.31 -24.04
C LEU A 31 9.62 12.20 -23.36
N ILE A 32 9.66 13.50 -23.67
CA ILE A 32 8.69 14.48 -23.18
C ILE A 32 7.82 14.91 -24.35
N ILE A 33 6.52 14.76 -24.19
CA ILE A 33 5.52 15.19 -25.18
C ILE A 33 4.54 16.14 -24.50
N ASP A 34 4.41 17.33 -25.04
CA ASP A 34 3.64 18.41 -24.42
C ASP A 34 2.74 19.13 -25.44
N SER A 35 1.98 20.12 -24.97
CA SER A 35 1.13 20.96 -25.81
C SER A 35 1.86 21.62 -26.98
N ASP A 36 3.16 21.89 -26.87
CA ASP A 36 3.95 22.65 -27.84
C ASP A 36 4.53 21.76 -28.92
N ASN A 37 4.88 20.53 -28.58
CA ASN A 37 5.55 19.59 -29.47
C ASN A 37 4.65 18.43 -29.94
N PHE A 38 3.42 18.30 -29.44
CA PHE A 38 2.52 17.18 -29.71
C PHE A 38 2.38 16.85 -31.20
N ASN A 39 2.09 17.84 -32.06
CA ASN A 39 1.90 17.58 -33.49
C ASN A 39 3.14 16.97 -34.17
N ARG A 40 4.34 17.30 -33.67
CA ARG A 40 5.61 16.77 -34.16
C ARG A 40 5.89 15.37 -33.62
N GLN A 41 5.58 15.11 -32.35
CA GLN A 41 5.95 13.87 -31.65
C GLN A 41 4.87 12.79 -31.62
N LYS A 42 3.61 13.10 -31.95
CA LYS A 42 2.47 12.18 -31.79
C LYS A 42 2.65 10.84 -32.52
N LYS A 43 3.29 10.80 -33.69
CA LYS A 43 3.55 9.54 -34.41
C LYS A 43 4.44 8.61 -33.57
N LEU A 44 5.47 9.15 -32.93
CA LEU A 44 6.36 8.42 -32.03
C LEU A 44 5.59 7.93 -30.79
N LEU A 45 4.74 8.78 -30.20
CA LEU A 45 3.88 8.39 -29.08
C LEU A 45 3.02 7.17 -29.42
N PHE A 46 2.35 7.20 -30.58
CA PHE A 46 1.47 6.11 -31.00
C PHE A 46 2.23 4.84 -31.38
N ASP A 47 3.42 4.97 -31.95
CA ASP A 47 4.31 3.83 -32.17
C ASP A 47 4.75 3.19 -30.85
N ILE A 48 5.03 3.97 -29.82
CA ILE A 48 5.38 3.45 -28.49
C ILE A 48 4.17 2.73 -27.88
N ILE A 49 3.02 3.39 -27.82
CA ILE A 49 1.78 2.85 -27.24
C ILE A 49 1.36 1.53 -27.91
N SER A 50 1.44 1.44 -29.23
CA SER A 50 0.93 0.28 -29.97
C SER A 50 1.83 -0.96 -29.93
N LYS A 51 3.11 -0.81 -29.59
CA LYS A 51 4.12 -1.88 -29.69
C LYS A 51 4.73 -2.29 -28.34
N ASN A 52 4.48 -1.54 -27.27
CA ASN A 52 5.16 -1.70 -25.98
C ASN A 52 4.16 -1.80 -24.83
N VAL A 53 4.64 -2.22 -23.66
CA VAL A 53 3.87 -2.19 -22.41
C VAL A 53 4.12 -0.86 -21.72
N LEU A 54 3.06 -0.13 -21.41
CA LEU A 54 3.13 1.10 -20.64
C LEU A 54 2.81 0.79 -19.18
N ILE A 55 3.60 1.33 -18.27
CA ILE A 55 3.49 1.15 -16.82
C ILE A 55 3.18 2.52 -16.22
N SER A 56 2.14 2.58 -15.40
CA SER A 56 1.71 3.78 -14.69
C SER A 56 1.52 3.48 -13.21
N TYR A 57 1.43 4.50 -12.39
CA TYR A 57 0.92 4.39 -11.03
C TYR A 57 -0.47 5.06 -10.97
N ALA A 58 -1.52 4.29 -10.68
CA ALA A 58 -2.91 4.76 -10.66
C ALA A 58 -3.45 5.30 -12.01
N GLY A 59 -2.85 4.88 -13.13
CA GLY A 59 -3.15 5.43 -14.46
C GLY A 59 -4.45 4.94 -15.11
N HIS A 60 -5.10 3.86 -14.62
CA HIS A 60 -6.36 3.36 -15.19
C HIS A 60 -7.51 4.40 -15.21
N GLY A 61 -7.40 5.44 -14.39
CA GLY A 61 -8.35 6.56 -14.36
C GLY A 61 -7.97 7.66 -15.36
N PHE A 62 -7.33 8.70 -14.85
CA PHE A 62 -7.12 9.96 -15.56
C PHE A 62 -6.16 9.83 -16.75
N ASP A 63 -4.98 9.24 -16.54
CA ASP A 63 -3.89 9.23 -17.52
C ASP A 63 -4.27 8.44 -18.77
N ASP A 64 -4.85 7.25 -18.59
CA ASP A 64 -5.32 6.42 -19.69
C ASP A 64 -6.34 7.16 -20.55
N ILE A 65 -7.21 7.99 -19.95
CA ILE A 65 -8.24 8.76 -20.66
C ILE A 65 -7.62 9.91 -21.44
N VAL A 66 -6.61 10.58 -20.88
CA VAL A 66 -5.86 11.61 -21.61
C VAL A 66 -5.19 10.99 -22.83
N ILE A 67 -4.45 9.89 -22.66
CA ILE A 67 -3.83 9.15 -23.79
C ILE A 67 -4.89 8.76 -24.83
N ASN A 68 -6.01 8.22 -24.38
CA ASN A 68 -7.06 7.74 -25.26
C ASN A 68 -7.73 8.88 -26.04
N ASN A 69 -7.82 10.09 -25.46
CA ASN A 69 -8.27 11.28 -26.19
C ASN A 69 -7.24 11.71 -27.25
N LEU A 70 -5.95 11.71 -26.89
CA LEU A 70 -4.87 12.08 -27.81
C LEU A 70 -4.77 11.15 -29.04
N LEU A 71 -5.13 9.88 -28.90
CA LEU A 71 -5.16 8.89 -30.00
C LEU A 71 -6.07 9.31 -31.17
N LYS A 72 -7.10 10.15 -30.94
CA LYS A 72 -7.96 10.68 -32.01
C LYS A 72 -7.19 11.48 -33.06
N TYR A 73 -6.07 12.09 -32.67
CA TYR A 73 -5.26 12.96 -33.51
C TYR A 73 -4.12 12.22 -34.23
N ARG A 74 -4.13 10.88 -34.25
CA ARG A 74 -3.06 10.07 -34.84
C ARG A 74 -2.67 10.41 -36.27
N ASN A 75 -3.68 10.77 -37.07
CA ASN A 75 -3.53 11.04 -38.48
C ASN A 75 -3.85 12.50 -38.85
N SER A 76 -4.06 13.39 -37.88
CA SER A 76 -4.49 14.77 -38.13
C SER A 76 -3.81 15.75 -37.19
N ASN A 77 -3.48 16.94 -37.69
CA ASN A 77 -2.98 18.02 -36.84
C ASN A 77 -4.12 18.64 -36.04
N VAL A 78 -3.81 19.04 -34.81
CA VAL A 78 -4.76 19.70 -33.91
C VAL A 78 -4.23 21.07 -33.52
N ASN A 79 -5.12 22.05 -33.49
CA ASN A 79 -4.79 23.36 -32.94
C ASN A 79 -4.59 23.26 -31.42
N ARG A 80 -3.54 23.87 -30.89
CA ARG A 80 -3.20 23.81 -29.46
C ARG A 80 -4.34 24.25 -28.54
N ASN A 81 -5.10 25.29 -28.90
CA ASN A 81 -6.23 25.76 -28.09
C ASN A 81 -7.33 24.72 -28.00
N LYS A 82 -7.63 24.05 -29.13
CA LYS A 82 -8.61 22.96 -29.18
C LYS A 82 -8.14 21.79 -28.32
N LEU A 83 -6.89 21.36 -28.49
CA LEU A 83 -6.28 20.26 -27.73
C LEU A 83 -6.38 20.49 -26.21
N ASN A 84 -5.95 21.67 -25.76
CA ASN A 84 -5.96 22.02 -24.34
C ASN A 84 -7.39 22.16 -23.79
N SER A 85 -8.33 22.67 -24.59
CA SER A 85 -9.73 22.77 -24.18
C SER A 85 -10.35 21.39 -23.91
N GLU A 86 -10.03 20.39 -24.75
CA GLU A 86 -10.55 19.03 -24.59
C GLU A 86 -9.95 18.32 -23.39
N ILE A 87 -8.64 18.49 -23.16
CA ILE A 87 -7.95 17.93 -21.99
C ILE A 87 -8.44 18.60 -20.70
N LYS A 88 -8.68 19.92 -20.71
CA LYS A 88 -9.27 20.63 -19.57
C LYS A 88 -10.64 20.07 -19.18
N ILE A 89 -11.45 19.66 -20.15
CA ILE A 89 -12.74 19.01 -19.86
C ILE A 89 -12.50 17.68 -19.13
N ILE A 90 -11.56 16.86 -19.59
CA ILE A 90 -11.21 15.58 -18.93
C ILE A 90 -10.76 15.82 -17.49
N ARG A 91 -9.87 16.80 -17.24
CA ARG A 91 -9.40 17.14 -15.87
C ARG A 91 -10.54 17.44 -14.90
N ASN A 92 -11.63 18.03 -15.39
CA ASN A 92 -12.77 18.42 -14.57
C ASN A 92 -13.89 17.36 -14.54
N MET A 93 -13.71 16.20 -15.19
CA MET A 93 -14.69 15.12 -15.13
C MET A 93 -14.75 14.51 -13.72
N PRO A 94 -15.95 14.17 -13.22
CA PRO A 94 -16.11 13.35 -12.03
C PRO A 94 -15.37 12.01 -12.16
N LYS A 95 -14.75 11.53 -11.08
CA LYS A 95 -13.90 10.32 -11.11
C LYS A 95 -14.67 9.05 -11.53
N ASP A 96 -15.96 9.01 -11.26
CA ASP A 96 -16.88 7.92 -11.58
C ASP A 96 -17.34 7.92 -13.05
N GLU A 97 -17.12 9.01 -13.79
CA GLU A 97 -17.39 9.09 -15.23
C GLU A 97 -16.23 8.55 -16.10
N TYR A 98 -15.10 8.24 -15.50
CA TYR A 98 -13.94 7.64 -16.17
C TYR A 98 -14.23 6.17 -16.58
N LYS A 99 -14.81 5.99 -17.77
CA LYS A 99 -15.15 4.66 -18.32
C LYS A 99 -14.07 4.13 -19.27
N SER A 100 -13.42 3.03 -18.88
CA SER A 100 -12.37 2.34 -19.66
C SER A 100 -12.88 1.53 -20.86
N GLU A 101 -14.19 1.43 -21.05
CA GLU A 101 -14.84 0.47 -21.96
C GLU A 101 -14.59 0.73 -23.46
N ASN A 102 -13.99 1.89 -23.80
CA ASN A 102 -13.66 2.30 -25.16
C ASN A 102 -12.18 2.66 -25.36
N HIS A 103 -11.29 2.17 -24.49
CA HIS A 103 -9.86 2.45 -24.63
C HIS A 103 -9.23 1.64 -25.78
N GLU A 104 -8.51 2.32 -26.67
CA GLU A 104 -7.63 1.71 -27.68
C GLU A 104 -6.27 1.32 -27.07
N PHE A 105 -6.10 1.57 -25.77
CA PHE A 105 -4.86 1.51 -25.02
C PHE A 105 -5.06 0.79 -23.66
N TYR A 106 -4.01 0.19 -23.12
CA TYR A 106 -3.94 -0.36 -21.77
C TYR A 106 -2.61 0.01 -21.12
N SER A 107 -2.66 0.58 -19.91
CA SER A 107 -1.51 0.69 -19.03
C SER A 107 -1.52 -0.40 -17.94
N TYR A 108 -0.34 -0.90 -17.60
CA TYR A 108 -0.10 -1.76 -16.46
C TYR A 108 0.02 -0.90 -15.20
N ASP A 109 -1.11 -0.67 -14.54
CA ASP A 109 -1.24 0.17 -13.36
C ASP A 109 -0.74 -0.55 -12.10
N LEU A 110 0.38 -0.08 -11.54
CA LEU A 110 1.00 -0.70 -10.37
C LEU A 110 0.11 -0.66 -9.12
N ALA A 111 -0.63 0.43 -8.92
CA ALA A 111 -1.48 0.58 -7.74
C ALA A 111 -2.60 -0.47 -7.77
N TYR A 112 -3.21 -0.65 -8.94
CA TYR A 112 -4.28 -1.62 -9.15
C TYR A 112 -3.76 -3.07 -9.14
N GLU A 113 -2.68 -3.36 -9.87
CA GLU A 113 -2.17 -4.72 -10.09
C GLU A 113 -1.55 -5.35 -8.83
N TYR A 114 -1.03 -4.52 -7.91
CA TYR A 114 -0.46 -4.96 -6.64
C TYR A 114 -1.30 -4.59 -5.43
N ASN A 115 -2.50 -4.01 -5.63
CA ASN A 115 -3.39 -3.55 -4.56
C ASN A 115 -2.64 -2.67 -3.55
N LEU A 116 -1.86 -1.71 -4.06
CA LEU A 116 -1.05 -0.81 -3.25
C LEU A 116 -1.94 0.29 -2.68
N ASN A 117 -1.88 0.44 -1.36
CA ASN A 117 -2.49 1.57 -0.68
C ASN A 117 -1.51 2.74 -0.52
N LEU A 118 -0.35 2.72 -1.20
CA LEU A 118 0.77 3.64 -1.05
C LEU A 118 1.02 4.46 -2.33
N GLY A 119 0.85 5.78 -2.28
CA GLY A 119 1.23 6.68 -3.37
C GLY A 119 2.74 6.82 -3.58
N VAL A 120 3.14 7.29 -4.76
CA VAL A 120 4.54 7.53 -5.15
C VAL A 120 5.33 8.29 -4.07
N LYS A 121 4.79 9.41 -3.59
CA LYS A 121 5.43 10.21 -2.51
C LYS A 121 5.61 9.45 -1.20
N GLY A 122 4.69 8.56 -0.84
CA GLY A 122 4.87 7.74 0.35
C GLY A 122 5.97 6.68 0.17
N PHE A 123 6.15 6.17 -1.05
CA PHE A 123 7.25 5.25 -1.38
C PHE A 123 8.60 5.95 -1.37
N GLU A 124 8.68 7.15 -1.94
CA GLU A 124 9.85 8.03 -1.86
C GLU A 124 10.22 8.32 -0.40
N PHE A 125 9.22 8.65 0.44
CA PHE A 125 9.43 8.82 1.87
C PHE A 125 10.09 7.59 2.51
N ASN A 126 9.54 6.39 2.25
CA ASN A 126 10.05 5.12 2.77
C ASN A 126 11.45 4.76 2.24
N CYS A 127 11.84 5.32 1.08
CA CYS A 127 13.16 5.15 0.50
C CYS A 127 14.20 6.13 1.05
N GLY A 128 13.77 7.12 1.84
CA GLY A 128 14.63 8.22 2.30
C GLY A 128 14.77 9.35 1.28
N ASP A 129 14.03 9.31 0.17
CA ASP A 129 14.10 10.35 -0.86
C ASP A 129 13.45 11.66 -0.38
N ASN A 130 13.76 12.78 -1.03
CA ASN A 130 13.06 14.03 -0.78
C ASN A 130 11.60 13.88 -1.25
N ILE A 131 10.65 14.42 -0.48
CA ILE A 131 9.23 14.41 -0.82
C ILE A 131 8.71 15.83 -0.91
N GLU A 132 9.32 16.60 -1.81
CA GLU A 132 8.89 17.95 -2.11
C GLU A 132 7.66 17.90 -3.03
N GLU A 133 6.54 18.42 -2.55
CA GLU A 133 5.38 18.66 -3.40
C GLU A 133 5.41 20.12 -3.87
N GLN A 134 5.49 20.30 -5.18
CA GLN A 134 5.35 21.60 -5.79
C GLN A 134 3.93 22.13 -5.58
N ASP A 135 3.80 23.42 -5.27
CA ASP A 135 2.51 24.05 -5.10
C ASP A 135 1.86 24.32 -6.45
N PHE A 136 1.12 23.34 -6.96
CA PHE A 136 0.25 23.54 -8.11
C PHE A 136 -1.19 23.94 -7.74
N ALA A 137 -1.51 24.09 -6.44
CA ALA A 137 -2.87 24.37 -5.98
C ALA A 137 -3.35 25.76 -6.45
N ASN A 138 -2.44 26.73 -6.51
CA ASN A 138 -2.67 28.06 -7.08
C ASN A 138 -2.71 28.06 -8.64
N PHE A 139 -2.32 26.96 -9.28
CA PHE A 139 -2.26 26.79 -10.74
C PHE A 139 -3.50 26.15 -11.34
N ASN A 140 -4.59 26.05 -10.57
CA ASN A 140 -5.94 25.87 -11.12
C ASN A 140 -6.35 27.03 -12.07
N TYR A 141 -5.60 28.14 -12.03
CA TYR A 141 -5.67 29.22 -13.01
C TYR A 141 -4.63 29.03 -14.12
N VAL A 142 -5.05 29.24 -15.37
CA VAL A 142 -4.24 29.25 -16.61
C VAL A 142 -2.80 29.70 -16.37
N ILE A 143 -1.81 28.94 -16.87
CA ILE A 143 -0.39 29.34 -16.79
C ILE A 143 -0.23 30.68 -17.48
N LYS A 144 0.19 31.69 -16.72
CA LYS A 144 0.31 33.08 -17.21
C LYS A 144 1.43 33.17 -18.24
N LYS A 145 1.18 33.92 -19.32
CA LYS A 145 2.10 34.05 -20.47
C LYS A 145 3.51 34.53 -20.08
N ASN A 146 3.62 35.40 -19.09
CA ASN A 146 4.88 36.00 -18.66
C ASN A 146 5.79 35.07 -17.84
N ILE A 147 5.27 33.93 -17.37
CA ILE A 147 6.02 32.92 -16.60
C ILE A 147 5.87 31.53 -17.22
N TYR A 148 5.42 31.45 -18.48
CA TYR A 148 5.00 30.18 -19.07
C TYR A 148 6.13 29.15 -19.12
N ASP A 149 7.31 29.54 -19.62
CA ASP A 149 8.45 28.64 -19.77
C ASP A 149 8.94 28.11 -18.40
N GLU A 150 9.07 29.00 -17.41
CA GLU A 150 9.49 28.62 -16.04
C GLU A 150 8.55 27.61 -15.40
N ILE A 151 7.23 27.80 -15.57
CA ILE A 151 6.23 26.89 -15.01
C ILE A 151 6.19 25.57 -15.79
N VAL A 152 6.36 25.60 -17.10
CA VAL A 152 6.43 24.40 -17.93
C VAL A 152 7.59 23.51 -17.51
N ASP A 153 8.78 24.08 -17.31
CA ASP A 153 9.95 23.32 -16.87
C ASP A 153 9.69 22.65 -15.51
N LYS A 154 9.11 23.40 -14.56
CA LYS A 154 8.71 22.87 -13.24
C LYS A 154 7.71 21.72 -13.30
N VAL A 155 6.73 21.81 -14.21
CA VAL A 155 5.72 20.75 -14.43
C VAL A 155 6.35 19.51 -15.06
N ILE A 156 7.22 19.69 -16.05
CA ILE A 156 7.96 18.58 -16.69
C ILE A 156 8.83 17.88 -15.65
N ASP A 157 9.57 18.64 -14.84
CA ASP A 157 10.42 18.08 -13.80
C ASP A 157 9.61 17.30 -12.76
N TYR A 158 8.47 17.84 -12.31
CA TYR A 158 7.57 17.16 -11.39
C TYR A 158 7.08 15.81 -11.96
N CYS A 159 6.56 15.82 -13.19
CA CYS A 159 6.09 14.61 -13.88
C CYS A 159 7.22 13.60 -14.10
N LEU A 160 8.43 14.08 -14.42
CA LEU A 160 9.61 13.22 -14.53
C LEU A 160 9.97 12.55 -13.21
N GLN A 161 9.92 13.27 -12.08
CA GLN A 161 10.17 12.66 -10.77
C GLN A 161 9.17 11.54 -10.47
N ASP A 162 7.88 11.74 -10.77
CA ASP A 162 6.86 10.70 -10.58
C ASP A 162 7.08 9.48 -11.49
N VAL A 163 7.56 9.67 -12.73
CA VAL A 163 8.01 8.56 -13.61
C VAL A 163 9.20 7.81 -13.01
N LEU A 164 10.21 8.51 -12.52
CA LEU A 164 11.42 7.90 -11.93
C LEU A 164 11.09 7.12 -10.65
N ALA A 165 10.23 7.69 -9.80
CA ALA A 165 9.78 7.06 -8.58
C ALA A 165 8.86 5.85 -8.87
N THR A 166 8.01 5.92 -9.90
CA THR A 166 7.21 4.79 -10.38
C THR A 166 8.10 3.66 -10.93
N GLU A 167 9.14 3.99 -11.68
CA GLU A 167 10.14 3.01 -12.14
C GLU A 167 10.86 2.35 -10.96
N LYS A 168 11.31 3.15 -9.99
CA LYS A 168 11.97 2.66 -8.77
C LYS A 168 11.04 1.72 -7.98
N MET A 169 9.76 2.07 -7.84
CA MET A 169 8.74 1.24 -7.21
C MET A 169 8.53 -0.06 -7.98
N TYR A 170 8.37 0.00 -9.30
CA TYR A 170 8.24 -1.19 -10.15
C TYR A 170 9.42 -2.14 -9.96
N ASN A 171 10.64 -1.62 -10.06
CA ASN A 171 11.87 -2.38 -9.88
C ASN A 171 12.01 -2.96 -8.46
N PHE A 172 11.47 -2.29 -7.44
CA PHE A 172 11.41 -2.83 -6.08
C PHE A 172 10.46 -4.02 -5.98
N ILE A 173 9.26 -3.90 -6.55
CA ILE A 173 8.22 -4.93 -6.51
C ILE A 173 8.64 -6.19 -7.25
N ILE A 174 9.15 -6.05 -8.48
CA ILE A 174 9.47 -7.21 -9.34
C ILE A 174 10.69 -8.00 -8.85
N LYS A 175 11.52 -7.44 -7.97
CA LYS A 175 12.63 -8.19 -7.34
C LYS A 175 12.12 -9.35 -6.51
N GLU A 176 10.95 -9.21 -5.89
CA GLU A 176 10.33 -10.28 -5.11
C GLU A 176 9.48 -11.18 -6.01
N LYS A 177 8.60 -10.60 -6.85
CA LYS A 177 7.72 -11.36 -7.73
C LYS A 177 7.15 -10.52 -8.88
N SER A 178 7.28 -11.00 -10.12
CA SER A 178 6.68 -10.37 -11.31
C SER A 178 5.23 -10.84 -11.51
N ASN A 179 4.26 -9.94 -11.30
CA ASN A 179 2.85 -10.23 -11.60
C ASN A 179 2.54 -10.26 -13.11
N TRP A 180 3.39 -9.65 -13.95
CA TRP A 180 3.18 -9.59 -15.41
C TRP A 180 3.25 -10.97 -16.05
N ASP A 181 4.26 -11.75 -15.69
CA ASP A 181 4.45 -13.09 -16.27
C ASP A 181 3.33 -14.04 -15.83
N GLU A 182 2.85 -13.89 -14.59
CA GLU A 182 1.67 -14.61 -14.09
C GLU A 182 0.40 -14.20 -14.84
N LYS A 183 0.24 -12.91 -15.14
CA LYS A 183 -0.89 -12.38 -15.89
C LYS A 183 -0.93 -12.97 -17.30
N GLU A 184 0.19 -12.96 -18.01
CA GLU A 184 0.27 -13.58 -19.35
C GLU A 184 -0.08 -15.07 -19.31
N ASN A 185 0.36 -15.80 -18.28
CA ASN A 185 -0.01 -17.20 -18.11
C ASN A 185 -1.53 -17.37 -17.89
N LEU A 186 -2.13 -16.60 -16.97
CA LEU A 186 -3.58 -16.63 -16.73
C LEU A 186 -4.39 -16.30 -17.99
N LEU A 187 -3.95 -15.29 -18.75
CA LEU A 187 -4.59 -14.91 -20.00
C LEU A 187 -4.51 -16.03 -21.04
N ASN A 188 -3.37 -16.72 -21.14
CA ASN A 188 -3.24 -17.90 -22.00
C ASN A 188 -4.15 -19.03 -21.54
N ILE A 189 -4.32 -19.25 -20.22
CA ILE A 189 -5.26 -20.26 -19.70
C ILE A 189 -6.71 -19.90 -20.06
N ILE A 190 -7.15 -18.66 -19.77
CA ILE A 190 -8.53 -18.18 -20.04
C ILE A 190 -8.88 -18.28 -21.51
N THR A 191 -7.90 -18.02 -22.37
CA THR A 191 -8.11 -17.93 -23.82
C THR A 191 -7.70 -19.20 -24.56
N ASN A 192 -7.38 -20.29 -23.85
CA ASN A 192 -6.89 -21.54 -24.43
C ASN A 192 -5.72 -21.34 -25.42
N GLY A 193 -4.79 -20.44 -25.08
CA GLY A 193 -3.63 -20.08 -25.89
C GLY A 193 -3.90 -19.09 -27.02
N SER A 194 -5.13 -18.59 -27.19
CA SER A 194 -5.44 -17.58 -28.22
C SER A 194 -5.02 -16.15 -27.83
N TYR A 195 -4.70 -15.88 -26.57
CA TYR A 195 -4.16 -14.59 -26.17
C TYR A 195 -2.83 -14.29 -26.89
N SER A 196 -1.92 -15.26 -26.88
CA SER A 196 -0.67 -15.20 -27.65
C SER A 196 -0.91 -15.33 -29.17
N ASN A 197 -1.98 -16.03 -29.59
CA ASN A 197 -2.26 -16.33 -31.00
C ASN A 197 -3.61 -15.76 -31.50
N ASN A 198 -3.56 -14.74 -32.36
CA ASN A 198 -4.68 -14.31 -33.23
C ASN A 198 -5.91 -13.67 -32.53
N MET A 199 -5.82 -13.23 -31.29
CA MET A 199 -6.91 -12.49 -30.63
C MET A 199 -6.99 -11.01 -31.07
N LYS A 200 -8.20 -10.52 -31.38
CA LYS A 200 -8.47 -9.10 -31.72
C LYS A 200 -8.03 -8.16 -30.59
N LEU A 201 -7.38 -7.04 -30.93
CA LEU A 201 -6.82 -6.07 -29.98
C LEU A 201 -7.84 -5.60 -28.92
N LYS A 202 -9.06 -5.22 -29.33
CA LYS A 202 -10.13 -4.81 -28.41
C LYS A 202 -10.44 -5.88 -27.35
N LYS A 203 -10.42 -7.16 -27.75
CA LYS A 203 -10.66 -8.29 -26.84
C LYS A 203 -9.44 -8.54 -25.94
N LYS A 204 -8.21 -8.32 -26.44
CA LYS A 204 -6.98 -8.40 -25.64
C LYS A 204 -6.96 -7.33 -24.54
N ILE A 205 -7.26 -6.08 -24.88
CA ILE A 205 -7.32 -4.94 -23.95
C ILE A 205 -8.34 -5.23 -22.85
N LYS A 206 -9.54 -5.72 -23.20
CA LYS A 206 -10.57 -6.08 -22.21
C LYS A 206 -10.02 -6.99 -21.10
N TYR A 207 -9.27 -8.04 -21.44
CA TYR A 207 -8.74 -8.95 -20.42
C TYR A 207 -7.49 -8.40 -19.71
N LEU A 208 -6.69 -7.59 -20.40
CA LEU A 208 -5.57 -6.88 -19.78
C LEU A 208 -6.05 -5.93 -18.69
N ASN A 209 -7.23 -5.31 -18.83
CA ASN A 209 -7.80 -4.44 -17.79
C ASN A 209 -8.21 -5.20 -16.51
N TYR A 210 -8.24 -6.54 -16.50
CA TYR A 210 -8.56 -7.30 -15.31
C TYR A 210 -7.31 -7.60 -14.49
N SER A 211 -7.35 -7.33 -13.18
CA SER A 211 -6.28 -7.75 -12.27
C SER A 211 -6.11 -9.27 -12.31
N ASN A 212 -4.94 -9.74 -11.89
CA ASN A 212 -4.68 -11.16 -11.69
C ASN A 212 -5.74 -11.85 -10.82
N ASP A 213 -6.19 -11.17 -9.77
CA ASP A 213 -7.30 -11.63 -8.93
C ASP A 213 -8.59 -11.83 -9.74
N LYS A 214 -8.98 -10.81 -10.51
CA LYS A 214 -10.18 -10.86 -11.35
C LYS A 214 -10.09 -11.93 -12.43
N LEU A 215 -8.92 -12.15 -13.02
CA LEU A 215 -8.67 -13.22 -13.99
C LEU A 215 -8.83 -14.60 -13.36
N ILE A 216 -8.31 -14.82 -12.15
CA ILE A 216 -8.54 -16.05 -11.39
C ILE A 216 -10.03 -16.22 -11.12
N THR A 217 -10.71 -15.19 -10.62
CA THR A 217 -12.16 -15.25 -10.39
C THR A 217 -12.93 -15.58 -11.67
N LEU A 218 -12.56 -15.04 -12.83
CA LEU A 218 -13.21 -15.38 -14.11
C LEU A 218 -12.93 -16.82 -14.57
N LEU A 219 -11.72 -17.34 -14.34
CA LEU A 219 -11.40 -18.75 -14.59
C LEU A 219 -12.22 -19.68 -13.73
N LEU A 220 -12.45 -19.23 -12.48
CA LEU A 220 -13.32 -19.91 -11.56
C LEU A 220 -14.75 -19.69 -12.08
N ASP A 221 -15.41 -18.56 -11.84
CA ASP A 221 -16.83 -18.27 -12.15
C ASP A 221 -17.37 -18.75 -13.51
N ASN A 222 -16.61 -18.71 -14.62
CA ASN A 222 -17.08 -19.20 -15.93
C ASN A 222 -17.27 -20.74 -16.00
N GLY A 223 -16.79 -21.49 -15.01
CA GLY A 223 -17.08 -22.91 -14.79
C GLY A 223 -18.23 -23.18 -13.81
N PHE A 224 -18.71 -22.16 -13.08
CA PHE A 224 -19.68 -22.30 -11.97
C PHE A 224 -21.05 -21.80 -12.39
N THR A 225 -21.70 -22.49 -13.34
CA THR A 225 -23.14 -22.36 -13.48
C THR A 225 -23.83 -23.01 -12.28
N ASN A 226 -24.28 -22.18 -11.33
CA ASN A 226 -25.45 -22.39 -10.46
C ASN A 226 -25.73 -23.82 -9.95
N ALA A 227 -24.75 -24.50 -9.36
CA ALA A 227 -25.03 -25.62 -8.47
C ALA A 227 -24.91 -25.14 -7.01
N SER A 228 -26.05 -24.77 -6.45
CA SER A 228 -26.30 -24.51 -5.02
C SER A 228 -25.41 -23.47 -4.32
N GLN A 229 -25.56 -22.20 -4.70
CA GLN A 229 -25.60 -21.18 -3.66
C GLN A 229 -26.89 -21.38 -2.85
N SER A 230 -26.89 -22.38 -1.95
CA SER A 230 -27.86 -22.38 -0.86
C SER A 230 -27.71 -21.06 -0.11
N GLY A 231 -28.85 -20.43 0.20
CA GLY A 231 -28.98 -19.18 0.95
C GLY A 231 -28.35 -19.29 2.34
N ILE A 232 -27.03 -19.22 2.34
CA ILE A 232 -26.07 -19.16 3.41
C ILE A 232 -26.13 -17.86 4.22
N ASN A 233 -27.24 -17.54 4.89
CA ASN A 233 -27.35 -16.31 5.67
C ASN A 233 -26.30 -16.31 6.81
N TYR A 234 -25.20 -15.57 6.64
CA TYR A 234 -24.09 -15.56 7.61
C TYR A 234 -23.62 -14.15 7.91
N SER A 235 -24.44 -13.43 8.68
CA SER A 235 -23.93 -12.37 9.53
C SER A 235 -23.42 -12.99 10.83
N LYS A 236 -22.11 -12.86 11.06
CA LYS A 236 -21.45 -12.60 12.35
C LYS A 236 -19.96 -12.83 12.18
N LYS A 237 -19.19 -11.72 12.12
CA LYS A 237 -17.80 -11.74 12.57
C LYS A 237 -17.79 -12.46 13.92
N VAL A 238 -16.86 -13.39 14.12
CA VAL A 238 -16.63 -13.92 15.46
C VAL A 238 -16.06 -12.75 16.24
N ASN A 239 -16.91 -12.05 17.00
CA ASN A 239 -16.44 -11.15 18.04
C ASN A 239 -15.67 -12.02 19.02
N MET A 240 -14.35 -11.89 19.00
CA MET A 240 -13.56 -12.23 20.17
C MET A 240 -13.75 -11.06 21.12
N ASP A 241 -14.11 -11.34 22.36
CA ASP A 241 -14.25 -10.32 23.41
C ASP A 241 -12.98 -9.45 23.42
N ASP A 242 -13.10 -8.17 23.78
CA ASP A 242 -11.96 -7.27 23.90
C ASP A 242 -11.04 -7.81 25.01
N TYR A 243 -10.04 -8.59 24.61
CA TYR A 243 -9.05 -9.18 25.52
C TYR A 243 -8.02 -8.13 25.88
N ASP A 244 -7.77 -7.99 27.19
CA ASP A 244 -6.77 -7.11 27.77
C ASP A 244 -5.38 -7.20 27.08
N ASN A 245 -4.77 -6.04 26.86
CA ASN A 245 -3.50 -5.87 26.15
C ASN A 245 -2.31 -6.27 27.05
N TYR A 246 -2.17 -7.55 27.41
CA TYR A 246 -1.08 -8.01 28.28
C TYR A 246 0.11 -8.64 27.55
N LEU A 247 1.29 -8.41 28.12
CA LEU A 247 2.54 -9.12 27.87
C LEU A 247 2.44 -10.56 28.39
N GLN A 248 2.08 -11.51 27.52
CA GLN A 248 1.73 -12.84 27.99
C GLN A 248 2.92 -13.75 28.31
N LYS A 249 2.69 -14.68 29.25
CA LYS A 249 3.46 -15.92 29.43
C LYS A 249 3.56 -16.68 28.11
N LYS A 250 4.62 -17.49 28.01
CA LYS A 250 4.94 -18.42 26.90
C LYS A 250 3.78 -18.69 25.93
N VAL A 251 3.85 -18.08 24.74
CA VAL A 251 2.87 -18.21 23.67
C VAL A 251 3.35 -19.24 22.65
N TYR A 252 2.43 -19.98 22.05
CA TYR A 252 2.71 -20.85 20.91
C TYR A 252 1.89 -20.41 19.70
N LYS A 253 2.48 -20.57 18.52
CA LYS A 253 1.82 -20.32 17.24
C LYS A 253 1.44 -21.64 16.60
N LEU A 254 0.14 -21.85 16.41
CA LEU A 254 -0.42 -22.99 15.70
C LEU A 254 -0.87 -22.54 14.30
N SER A 255 -0.11 -22.91 13.28
CA SER A 255 -0.32 -22.48 11.90
C SER A 255 -1.03 -23.55 11.08
N ILE A 256 -2.11 -23.19 10.37
CA ILE A 256 -2.69 -24.07 9.35
C ILE A 256 -1.76 -24.07 8.12
N GLN A 257 -1.31 -25.25 7.70
CA GLN A 257 -0.35 -25.37 6.59
C GLN A 257 -0.98 -24.94 5.26
N LYS A 258 -0.23 -24.19 4.45
CA LYS A 258 -0.69 -23.72 3.13
C LYS A 258 -0.98 -24.87 2.17
N ASP A 259 -0.16 -25.92 2.19
CA ASP A 259 -0.36 -27.10 1.36
C ASP A 259 -1.67 -27.81 1.69
N TYR A 260 -2.01 -27.90 2.98
CA TYR A 260 -3.31 -28.42 3.37
C TYR A 260 -4.48 -27.59 2.88
N LEU A 261 -4.38 -26.26 2.97
CA LEU A 261 -5.42 -25.37 2.44
C LEU A 261 -5.56 -25.50 0.92
N TYR A 262 -4.46 -25.71 0.21
CA TYR A 262 -4.44 -25.92 -1.23
C TYR A 262 -5.07 -27.26 -1.62
N GLU A 263 -4.65 -28.37 -1.00
CA GLU A 263 -5.24 -29.69 -1.24
C GLU A 263 -6.72 -29.72 -0.86
N TRP A 264 -7.10 -29.14 0.29
CA TRP A 264 -8.50 -29.01 0.69
C TRP A 264 -9.31 -28.23 -0.35
N LEU A 265 -8.72 -27.17 -0.92
CA LEU A 265 -9.37 -26.41 -1.99
C LEU A 265 -9.53 -27.30 -3.23
N LEU A 266 -8.50 -28.01 -3.70
CA LEU A 266 -8.59 -28.89 -4.87
C LEU A 266 -9.58 -30.05 -4.72
N GLU A 267 -9.68 -30.62 -3.52
CA GLU A 267 -10.59 -31.73 -3.18
C GLU A 267 -12.01 -31.26 -2.84
N SER A 268 -12.20 -29.95 -2.70
CA SER A 268 -13.50 -29.37 -2.37
C SER A 268 -14.54 -29.75 -3.42
N LYS A 269 -15.73 -30.13 -2.95
CA LYS A 269 -16.92 -30.36 -3.79
C LYS A 269 -17.38 -29.12 -4.56
N LEU A 270 -16.77 -27.96 -4.30
CA LEU A 270 -16.98 -26.74 -5.07
C LEU A 270 -16.53 -26.90 -6.52
N PHE A 271 -15.54 -27.76 -6.81
CA PHE A 271 -14.95 -27.88 -8.15
C PHE A 271 -15.34 -29.18 -8.86
N ILE A 272 -15.79 -29.08 -10.10
CA ILE A 272 -15.87 -30.25 -10.99
C ILE A 272 -14.48 -30.61 -11.53
N GLU A 273 -14.29 -31.84 -12.01
CA GLU A 273 -12.97 -32.35 -12.42
C GLU A 273 -12.28 -31.51 -13.51
N LYS A 274 -13.09 -30.92 -14.41
CA LYS A 274 -12.61 -29.98 -15.43
C LYS A 274 -11.96 -28.73 -14.82
N ASP A 275 -12.55 -28.21 -13.73
CA ASP A 275 -12.06 -27.01 -13.06
C ASP A 275 -10.78 -27.31 -12.29
N LYS A 276 -10.68 -28.49 -11.67
CA LYS A 276 -9.44 -28.93 -10.99
C LYS A 276 -8.24 -28.93 -11.93
N ASN A 277 -8.42 -29.34 -13.19
CA ASN A 277 -7.36 -29.32 -14.20
C ASN A 277 -6.94 -27.90 -14.60
N ILE A 278 -7.83 -26.91 -14.51
CA ILE A 278 -7.52 -25.49 -14.73
C ILE A 278 -6.80 -24.92 -13.51
N ILE A 279 -7.30 -25.20 -12.31
CA ILE A 279 -6.75 -24.71 -11.04
C ILE A 279 -5.31 -25.21 -10.82
N LYS A 280 -5.02 -26.47 -11.18
CA LYS A 280 -3.66 -27.02 -11.15
C LYS A 280 -2.66 -26.27 -12.03
N LYS A 281 -3.11 -25.47 -12.99
CA LYS A 281 -2.25 -24.62 -13.84
C LYS A 281 -1.98 -23.24 -13.22
N ILE A 282 -2.74 -22.84 -12.19
CA ILE A 282 -2.56 -21.58 -11.47
C ILE A 282 -1.50 -21.82 -10.38
N PRO A 283 -0.48 -20.95 -10.24
CA PRO A 283 0.47 -21.05 -9.15
C PRO A 283 -0.22 -21.09 -7.78
N ARG A 284 0.18 -22.03 -6.91
CA ARG A 284 -0.45 -22.28 -5.59
C ARG A 284 -0.66 -20.99 -4.80
N ASP A 285 0.40 -20.22 -4.59
CA ASP A 285 0.35 -19.03 -3.73
C ASP A 285 -0.52 -17.92 -4.34
N MET A 286 -0.57 -17.84 -5.68
CA MET A 286 -1.43 -16.92 -6.40
C MET A 286 -2.92 -17.28 -6.20
N LEU A 287 -3.25 -18.57 -6.32
CA LEU A 287 -4.60 -19.06 -6.07
C LEU A 287 -5.01 -18.83 -4.62
N LEU A 288 -4.20 -19.25 -3.64
CA LEU A 288 -4.52 -19.10 -2.21
C LEU A 288 -4.70 -17.64 -1.79
N ASN A 289 -4.02 -16.71 -2.45
CA ASN A 289 -4.12 -15.27 -2.18
C ASN A 289 -5.27 -14.58 -2.92
N SER A 290 -5.92 -15.26 -3.87
CA SER A 290 -7.08 -14.71 -4.57
C SER A 290 -8.25 -14.43 -3.63
N SER A 291 -9.06 -13.43 -3.96
CA SER A 291 -10.28 -13.04 -3.25
C SER A 291 -11.25 -14.22 -3.12
N PHE A 292 -11.39 -15.02 -4.19
CA PHE A 292 -12.21 -16.23 -4.19
C PHE A 292 -11.72 -17.25 -3.16
N ALA A 293 -10.43 -17.59 -3.18
CA ALA A 293 -9.87 -18.58 -2.26
C ALA A 293 -9.88 -18.06 -0.82
N LYS A 294 -9.53 -16.78 -0.60
CA LYS A 294 -9.62 -16.14 0.72
C LYS A 294 -11.03 -16.24 1.29
N HIS A 295 -12.06 -15.90 0.51
CA HIS A 295 -13.45 -16.01 0.95
C HIS A 295 -13.84 -17.45 1.31
N THR A 296 -13.51 -18.39 0.43
CA THR A 296 -13.83 -19.81 0.59
C THR A 296 -13.11 -20.42 1.80
N LEU A 297 -11.80 -20.21 1.89
CA LEU A 297 -10.96 -20.73 2.96
C LEU A 297 -11.23 -20.05 4.29
N ASN A 298 -11.60 -18.77 4.33
CA ASN A 298 -11.94 -18.08 5.59
C ASN A 298 -13.11 -18.75 6.32
N ARG A 299 -14.11 -19.25 5.58
CA ARG A 299 -15.21 -20.03 6.18
C ARG A 299 -14.70 -21.32 6.81
N TYR A 300 -13.85 -22.04 6.08
CA TYR A 300 -13.24 -23.28 6.54
C TYR A 300 -12.36 -23.06 7.78
N LYS A 301 -11.48 -22.06 7.75
CA LYS A 301 -10.64 -21.65 8.88
C LYS A 301 -11.48 -21.24 10.08
N THR A 302 -12.55 -20.48 9.89
CA THR A 302 -13.46 -20.09 10.98
C THR A 302 -14.08 -21.30 11.68
N SER A 303 -14.46 -22.34 10.91
CA SER A 303 -14.96 -23.60 11.47
C SER A 303 -13.90 -24.33 12.30
N ILE A 304 -12.67 -24.42 11.77
CA ILE A 304 -11.52 -24.97 12.51
C ILE A 304 -11.30 -24.22 13.82
N VAL A 305 -11.20 -22.89 13.76
CA VAL A 305 -10.96 -22.02 14.93
C VAL A 305 -12.05 -22.21 15.98
N LYS A 306 -13.34 -22.24 15.59
CA LYS A 306 -14.46 -22.50 16.51
C LYS A 306 -14.34 -23.86 17.19
N ARG A 307 -13.95 -24.90 16.47
CA ARG A 307 -13.75 -26.25 17.02
C ARG A 307 -12.58 -26.28 17.99
N LEU A 308 -11.45 -25.68 17.62
CA LEU A 308 -10.26 -25.57 18.46
C LEU A 308 -10.55 -24.79 19.74
N LYS A 309 -11.26 -23.66 19.68
CA LYS A 309 -11.64 -22.88 20.86
C LYS A 309 -12.38 -23.73 21.90
N ARG A 310 -13.32 -24.59 21.48
CA ARG A 310 -14.05 -25.50 22.39
C ARG A 310 -13.15 -26.58 22.98
N ILE A 311 -12.19 -27.10 22.21
CA ILE A 311 -11.24 -28.11 22.68
C ILE A 311 -10.27 -27.49 23.68
N PHE A 312 -9.72 -26.32 23.37
CA PHE A 312 -8.78 -25.60 24.20
C PHE A 312 -9.38 -25.17 25.54
N ALA A 313 -10.64 -24.71 25.54
CA ALA A 313 -11.34 -24.37 26.78
C ALA A 313 -11.43 -25.54 27.78
N LYS A 314 -11.56 -26.79 27.30
CA LYS A 314 -11.60 -27.98 28.18
C LYS A 314 -10.26 -28.30 28.85
N GLU A 315 -9.16 -27.85 28.26
CA GLU A 315 -7.80 -28.06 28.74
C GLU A 315 -7.23 -26.78 29.38
N ASN A 316 -8.07 -25.77 29.65
CA ASN A 316 -7.69 -24.45 30.14
C ASN A 316 -6.66 -23.72 29.26
N ILE A 317 -6.61 -24.04 27.97
CA ILE A 317 -5.77 -23.35 26.99
C ILE A 317 -6.51 -22.13 26.48
N GLU A 318 -5.83 -20.99 26.48
CA GLU A 318 -6.40 -19.72 26.02
C GLU A 318 -5.95 -19.43 24.58
N MET A 319 -6.86 -18.91 23.76
CA MET A 319 -6.59 -18.45 22.40
C MET A 319 -6.57 -16.93 22.38
N VAL A 320 -5.41 -16.36 22.06
CA VAL A 320 -5.09 -14.96 22.39
C VAL A 320 -5.12 -14.06 21.16
N ALA A 321 -4.88 -14.65 19.99
CA ALA A 321 -5.08 -14.01 18.70
C ALA A 321 -5.29 -15.03 17.58
N VAL A 322 -5.92 -14.59 16.49
CA VAL A 322 -5.99 -15.30 15.21
C VAL A 322 -5.63 -14.32 14.12
N SER A 323 -4.66 -14.67 13.28
CA SER A 323 -4.22 -13.84 12.15
C SER A 323 -3.97 -14.73 10.94
N GLU A 324 -4.74 -14.52 9.87
CA GLU A 324 -4.70 -15.35 8.66
C GLU A 324 -4.83 -16.86 8.91
N ASN A 325 -3.72 -17.60 8.86
CA ASN A 325 -3.63 -19.04 9.08
C ASN A 325 -3.14 -19.39 10.49
N ASP A 326 -2.74 -18.39 11.27
CA ASP A 326 -2.04 -18.55 12.53
C ASP A 326 -2.99 -18.34 13.70
N ILE A 327 -2.94 -19.27 14.65
CA ILE A 327 -3.70 -19.26 15.90
C ILE A 327 -2.69 -19.18 17.04
N PHE A 328 -2.77 -18.13 17.84
CA PHE A 328 -1.88 -17.91 18.97
C PHE A 328 -2.57 -18.41 20.24
N ILE A 329 -1.85 -19.23 21.01
CA ILE A 329 -2.37 -19.88 22.21
C ILE A 329 -1.40 -19.74 23.38
N THR A 330 -1.95 -19.63 24.59
CA THR A 330 -1.17 -19.54 25.85
C THR A 330 -1.75 -20.48 26.92
N ASN A 331 -1.17 -20.40 28.13
CA ASN A 331 -1.50 -21.23 29.29
C ASN A 331 -1.22 -22.73 29.07
N ILE A 332 -0.13 -23.04 28.36
CA ILE A 332 0.26 -24.40 28.01
C ILE A 332 1.45 -24.86 28.87
N ASN A 333 1.22 -25.83 29.75
CA ASN A 333 2.29 -26.51 30.49
C ASN A 333 2.97 -27.62 29.63
N GLY A 334 4.10 -28.16 30.11
CA GLY A 334 4.88 -29.17 29.37
C GLY A 334 4.09 -30.42 28.99
N ASN A 335 3.20 -30.90 29.87
CA ASN A 335 2.38 -32.08 29.61
C ASN A 335 1.34 -31.83 28.52
N ILE A 336 0.65 -30.69 28.58
CA ILE A 336 -0.34 -30.28 27.56
C ILE A 336 0.37 -30.08 26.22
N LEU A 337 1.52 -29.40 26.21
CA LEU A 337 2.31 -29.21 24.99
C LEU A 337 2.69 -30.55 24.35
N HIS A 338 3.17 -31.50 25.15
CA HIS A 338 3.53 -32.83 24.66
C HIS A 338 2.33 -33.55 24.03
N LYS A 339 1.15 -33.51 24.69
CA LYS A 339 -0.09 -34.06 24.13
C LYS A 339 -0.47 -33.41 22.81
N ILE A 340 -0.40 -32.08 22.70
CA ILE A 340 -0.69 -31.33 21.47
C ILE A 340 0.28 -31.72 20.37
N LYS A 341 1.59 -31.69 20.64
CA LYS A 341 2.64 -32.07 19.67
C LYS A 341 2.45 -33.51 19.17
N LYS A 342 2.12 -34.45 20.06
CA LYS A 342 1.82 -35.84 19.68
C LYS A 342 0.58 -35.93 18.79
N LYS A 343 -0.51 -35.23 19.13
CA LYS A 343 -1.71 -35.18 18.29
C LYS A 343 -1.43 -34.55 16.93
N ILE A 344 -0.62 -33.49 16.88
CA ILE A 344 -0.20 -32.90 15.60
C ILE A 344 0.61 -33.93 14.81
N ALA A 345 1.65 -34.53 15.38
CA ALA A 345 2.50 -35.48 14.66
C ALA A 345 1.76 -36.74 14.17
N VAL A 346 0.76 -37.22 14.90
CA VAL A 346 0.07 -38.49 14.59
C VAL A 346 -1.26 -38.28 13.86
N GLN A 347 -2.09 -37.34 14.32
CA GLN A 347 -3.46 -37.17 13.85
C GLN A 347 -3.63 -35.98 12.89
N TYR A 348 -2.85 -34.91 13.07
CA TYR A 348 -3.03 -33.66 12.32
C TYR A 348 -1.79 -33.22 11.53
N LYS A 349 -0.90 -34.17 11.19
CA LYS A 349 0.49 -33.95 10.73
C LYS A 349 0.62 -32.98 9.56
N ASN A 350 -0.34 -33.02 8.65
CA ASN A 350 -0.35 -32.20 7.45
C ASN A 350 -1.21 -30.94 7.61
N ILE A 351 -1.97 -30.82 8.69
CA ILE A 351 -2.93 -29.72 8.89
C ILE A 351 -2.29 -28.57 9.62
N PHE A 352 -1.57 -28.86 10.71
CA PHE A 352 -1.02 -27.85 11.60
C PHE A 352 0.50 -27.94 11.75
N ASP A 353 1.14 -26.80 11.93
CA ASP A 353 2.49 -26.67 12.48
C ASP A 353 2.39 -25.93 13.83
N ILE A 354 3.24 -26.29 14.80
CA ILE A 354 3.28 -25.62 16.10
C ILE A 354 4.69 -25.12 16.41
N ARG A 355 4.82 -23.82 16.67
CA ARG A 355 6.09 -23.16 16.99
C ARG A 355 6.03 -22.44 18.32
N ASP A 356 7.17 -22.39 18.99
CA ASP A 356 7.36 -21.57 20.18
C ASP A 356 7.50 -20.11 19.77
N VAL A 357 6.90 -19.20 20.55
CA VAL A 357 6.97 -17.75 20.31
C VAL A 357 7.81 -17.14 21.43
N ASN A 358 9.00 -16.65 21.09
CA ASN A 358 9.96 -16.07 22.03
C ASN A 358 9.40 -14.82 22.71
N ASN A 359 8.74 -13.96 21.94
CA ASN A 359 8.12 -12.72 22.41
C ASN A 359 6.82 -12.47 21.68
N PHE A 360 5.84 -11.92 22.38
CA PHE A 360 4.51 -11.64 21.83
C PHE A 360 3.96 -10.36 22.43
N LEU A 361 3.47 -9.48 21.58
CA LEU A 361 2.79 -8.23 21.92
C LEU A 361 1.54 -8.11 21.04
N LYS A 362 0.43 -7.70 21.64
CA LYS A 362 -0.84 -7.49 20.95
C LYS A 362 -1.41 -6.13 21.35
N ASN A 363 -1.87 -5.37 20.37
CA ASN A 363 -2.63 -4.13 20.55
C ASN A 363 -3.86 -4.20 19.64
N LYS A 364 -5.08 -4.24 20.20
CA LYS A 364 -6.34 -4.30 19.45
C LYS A 364 -6.32 -5.39 18.36
N SER A 365 -6.02 -5.03 17.11
CA SER A 365 -5.93 -5.91 15.94
C SER A 365 -4.48 -6.19 15.48
N SER A 366 -3.47 -5.52 16.02
CA SER A 366 -2.06 -5.62 15.64
C SER A 366 -1.31 -6.61 16.53
N LEU A 367 -0.44 -7.41 15.91
CA LEU A 367 0.42 -8.40 16.59
C LEU A 367 1.87 -8.08 16.27
N LEU A 368 2.74 -8.18 17.25
CA LEU A 368 4.19 -8.12 17.09
C LEU A 368 4.80 -9.28 17.85
N TYR A 369 5.48 -10.18 17.16
CA TYR A 369 5.99 -11.40 17.76
C TYR A 369 7.32 -11.84 17.17
N ARG A 370 8.06 -12.66 17.92
CA ARG A 370 9.37 -13.19 17.54
C ARG A 370 9.38 -14.72 17.60
N ILE A 371 9.86 -15.37 16.54
CA ILE A 371 10.14 -16.82 16.50
C ILE A 371 11.59 -16.99 16.05
N GLY A 372 12.43 -17.54 16.93
CA GLY A 372 13.87 -17.55 16.69
C GLY A 372 14.38 -16.12 16.52
N ASN A 373 15.02 -15.84 15.38
CA ASN A 373 15.54 -14.51 15.03
C ASN A 373 14.57 -13.69 14.16
N GLU A 374 13.44 -14.26 13.75
CA GLU A 374 12.48 -13.58 12.88
C GLU A 374 11.45 -12.81 13.71
N VAL A 375 11.34 -11.51 13.44
CA VAL A 375 10.32 -10.63 14.01
C VAL A 375 9.23 -10.42 12.98
N THR A 376 7.98 -10.64 13.36
CA THR A 376 6.81 -10.46 12.51
C THR A 376 5.84 -9.49 13.16
N GLY A 377 5.45 -8.47 12.40
CA GLY A 377 4.41 -7.52 12.77
C GLY A 377 3.21 -7.62 11.83
N THR A 378 2.01 -7.35 12.36
CA THR A 378 0.77 -7.22 11.58
C THR A 378 0.17 -5.83 11.77
N ASN A 379 -0.63 -5.37 10.80
CA ASN A 379 -1.34 -4.09 10.85
C ASN A 379 -0.42 -2.92 11.20
N GLU A 380 -0.57 -2.30 12.38
CA GLU A 380 0.23 -1.15 12.81
C GLU A 380 1.72 -1.48 12.97
N TYR A 381 2.06 -2.75 13.23
CA TYR A 381 3.44 -3.21 13.39
C TYR A 381 4.05 -3.79 12.12
N TYR A 382 3.29 -3.83 11.02
CA TYR A 382 3.80 -4.29 9.74
C TYR A 382 4.46 -3.12 8.98
N TYR A 383 5.73 -3.28 8.64
CA TYR A 383 6.53 -2.25 7.97
C TYR A 383 7.18 -2.81 6.71
N SER A 384 7.11 -2.04 5.63
CA SER A 384 7.72 -2.32 4.33
C SER A 384 7.73 -1.01 3.53
N LYS A 385 8.63 -0.91 2.54
CA LYS A 385 8.67 0.26 1.64
C LYS A 385 7.38 0.47 0.87
N LEU A 386 6.53 -0.56 0.76
CA LEU A 386 5.25 -0.53 0.05
C LEU A 386 4.03 -0.25 0.95
N ILE A 387 4.25 0.10 2.21
CA ILE A 387 3.18 0.43 3.16
C ILE A 387 3.10 1.94 3.33
N MET A 388 1.88 2.46 3.54
CA MET A 388 1.68 3.86 3.92
C MET A 388 2.47 4.21 5.19
N PRO A 389 3.38 5.21 5.14
CA PRO A 389 4.22 5.61 6.26
C PRO A 389 3.47 6.31 7.41
N ARG A 390 2.13 6.21 7.45
CA ARG A 390 1.31 6.69 8.57
C ARG A 390 1.55 5.87 9.83
N ASN A 391 2.08 4.66 9.70
CA ASN A 391 2.50 3.86 10.85
C ASN A 391 3.88 4.33 11.31
N HIS A 392 3.99 4.70 12.58
CA HIS A 392 5.25 5.12 13.18
C HIS A 392 6.20 3.92 13.28
N VAL A 393 7.21 3.79 12.43
CA VAL A 393 8.17 2.66 12.50
C VAL A 393 8.87 2.64 13.86
N TRP A 394 9.30 3.83 14.31
CA TRP A 394 10.00 4.01 15.56
C TRP A 394 9.20 3.54 16.79
N ILE A 395 7.86 3.67 16.81
CA ILE A 395 7.08 3.24 17.98
C ILE A 395 7.20 1.72 18.17
N SER A 396 7.18 0.94 17.09
CA SER A 396 7.32 -0.51 17.22
C SER A 396 8.70 -0.88 17.74
N GLU A 397 9.77 -0.23 17.30
CA GLU A 397 11.11 -0.48 17.82
C GLU A 397 11.20 -0.13 19.32
N VAL A 398 10.63 1.01 19.74
CA VAL A 398 10.61 1.41 21.16
C VAL A 398 9.83 0.39 21.99
N LEU A 399 8.67 -0.07 21.50
CA LEU A 399 7.86 -1.08 22.19
C LEU A 399 8.59 -2.42 22.31
N LYS A 400 9.43 -2.81 21.34
CA LYS A 400 10.26 -4.02 21.45
C LYS A 400 11.23 -3.90 22.62
N LEU A 401 12.03 -2.83 22.67
CA LEU A 401 12.99 -2.62 23.76
C LEU A 401 12.29 -2.52 25.11
N HIS A 402 11.20 -1.76 25.19
CA HIS A 402 10.46 -1.59 26.43
C HIS A 402 9.82 -2.89 26.92
N PHE A 403 9.04 -3.57 26.09
CA PHE A 403 8.28 -4.74 26.52
C PHE A 403 9.12 -6.02 26.56
N TRP A 404 10.00 -6.25 25.58
CA TRP A 404 10.77 -7.49 25.46
C TRP A 404 12.07 -7.47 26.24
N GLU A 405 12.72 -6.31 26.34
CA GLU A 405 14.02 -6.15 27.02
C GLU A 405 13.90 -5.41 28.36
N LYS A 406 12.69 -4.95 28.73
CA LYS A 406 12.40 -4.28 30.01
C LYS A 406 13.18 -2.99 30.21
N LYS A 407 13.49 -2.29 29.12
CA LYS A 407 14.12 -0.96 29.17
C LYS A 407 13.12 0.13 29.52
N GLU A 408 13.59 1.17 30.19
CA GLU A 408 12.82 2.40 30.36
C GLU A 408 12.56 3.06 28.99
N ILE A 409 11.42 3.75 28.84
CA ILE A 409 11.03 4.35 27.55
C ILE A 409 12.08 5.34 27.05
N LEU A 410 12.67 6.13 27.96
CA LEU A 410 13.73 7.07 27.62
C LEU A 410 14.96 6.36 27.03
N GLU A 411 15.44 5.32 27.73
CA GLU A 411 16.59 4.53 27.29
C GLU A 411 16.32 3.85 25.93
N ALA A 412 15.11 3.32 25.73
CA ALA A 412 14.71 2.72 24.47
C ALA A 412 14.73 3.73 23.31
N VAL A 413 14.19 4.94 23.51
CA VAL A 413 14.20 6.00 22.50
C VAL A 413 15.63 6.45 22.18
N GLU A 414 16.46 6.67 23.19
CA GLU A 414 17.86 7.08 23.03
C GLU A 414 18.70 6.02 22.30
N GLU A 415 18.52 4.74 22.63
CA GLU A 415 19.22 3.65 21.97
C GLU A 415 18.85 3.54 20.48
N ILE A 416 17.56 3.65 20.18
CA ILE A 416 17.07 3.60 18.80
C ILE A 416 17.62 4.79 18.02
N PHE A 417 17.61 5.99 18.62
CA PHE A 417 18.14 7.19 18.01
C PHE A 417 19.64 7.06 17.71
N ALA A 418 20.42 6.52 18.65
CA ALA A 418 21.85 6.29 18.46
C ALA A 418 22.16 5.28 17.35
N LYS A 419 21.29 4.28 17.16
CA LYS A 419 21.46 3.25 16.11
C LYS A 419 21.01 3.72 14.73
N ASN A 420 19.86 4.37 14.65
CA ASN A 420 19.27 4.82 13.40
C ASN A 420 18.29 5.98 13.66
N PRO A 421 18.76 7.23 13.63
CA PRO A 421 17.91 8.38 13.90
C PRO A 421 16.86 8.64 12.80
N ASP A 422 17.05 8.11 11.59
CA ASP A 422 16.15 8.35 10.45
C ASP A 422 14.74 7.81 10.67
N ILE A 423 14.60 6.77 11.50
CA ILE A 423 13.28 6.14 11.72
C ILE A 423 12.31 7.06 12.47
N PHE A 424 12.82 8.14 13.09
CA PHE A 424 12.02 9.14 13.78
C PHE A 424 11.34 10.14 12.83
N PHE A 425 11.72 10.16 11.55
CA PHE A 425 11.00 10.95 10.56
C PHE A 425 9.56 10.44 10.40
N MET A 426 8.64 11.38 10.28
CA MET A 426 7.21 11.15 10.15
C MET A 426 6.72 11.63 8.79
N TYR A 427 5.81 10.87 8.20
CA TYR A 427 5.14 11.28 6.97
C TYR A 427 3.81 11.97 7.29
N ALA A 428 3.61 13.14 6.73
CA ALA A 428 2.39 13.92 6.85
C ALA A 428 1.72 14.07 5.48
N SER A 429 0.40 13.85 5.43
CA SER A 429 -0.45 14.31 4.32
C SER A 429 -1.45 15.33 4.87
N VAL A 430 -1.49 16.51 4.26
CA VAL A 430 -2.28 17.64 4.74
C VAL A 430 -3.40 17.91 3.76
N TYR A 431 -4.63 17.58 4.14
CA TYR A 431 -5.83 17.81 3.33
C TYR A 431 -6.82 18.79 3.98
N GLU A 432 -6.55 19.16 5.21
CA GLU A 432 -7.37 20.02 6.06
C GLU A 432 -6.55 21.24 6.44
N ASP A 433 -7.23 22.29 6.89
CA ASP A 433 -6.59 23.50 7.36
C ASP A 433 -5.82 23.19 8.65
N ILE A 434 -4.53 23.55 8.65
CA ILE A 434 -3.63 23.37 9.78
C ILE A 434 -3.33 24.73 10.39
N TYR A 435 -3.43 24.77 11.70
CA TYR A 435 -3.10 25.94 12.49
C TYR A 435 -1.80 25.71 13.23
N ALA A 436 -1.05 26.80 13.39
CA ALA A 436 0.19 26.83 14.14
C ALA A 436 -0.09 27.33 15.55
N CYS A 437 0.33 26.58 16.57
CA CYS A 437 0.34 27.06 17.95
C CYS A 437 1.75 27.51 18.32
N ASP A 438 1.88 28.70 18.89
CA ASP A 438 3.16 29.13 19.47
C ASP A 438 3.43 28.46 20.82
N GLU A 439 4.55 28.82 21.45
CA GLU A 439 5.04 28.23 22.71
C GLU A 439 4.07 28.38 23.91
N ASN A 440 3.08 29.26 23.82
CA ASN A 440 2.05 29.46 24.86
C ASN A 440 0.73 28.75 24.51
N GLY A 441 0.71 27.93 23.45
CA GLY A 441 -0.52 27.31 22.95
C GLY A 441 -1.46 28.28 22.20
N GLN A 442 -1.02 29.53 21.95
CA GLN A 442 -1.83 30.50 21.25
C GLN A 442 -1.84 30.22 19.75
N ILE A 443 -3.04 30.18 19.18
CA ILE A 443 -3.27 29.83 17.78
C ILE A 443 -3.02 31.06 16.91
N ARG A 444 -2.16 30.90 15.90
CA ARG A 444 -1.93 31.90 14.84
C ARG A 444 -2.61 31.46 13.54
N PHE A 445 -3.17 32.41 12.79
CA PHE A 445 -3.90 32.11 11.54
C PHE A 445 -2.98 31.89 10.34
N GLU A 446 -3.42 30.95 9.49
CA GLU A 446 -2.92 30.43 8.19
C GLU A 446 -1.41 30.09 8.09
N SER A 447 -1.11 28.81 8.31
CA SER A 447 0.26 28.29 8.35
C SER A 447 0.82 27.96 6.96
N ASP A 448 1.11 28.97 6.14
CA ASP A 448 2.08 28.75 5.07
C ASP A 448 3.49 28.47 5.63
N GLU A 449 3.76 28.94 6.86
CA GLU A 449 5.03 28.67 7.55
C GLU A 449 5.18 27.20 8.00
N VAL A 450 4.11 26.58 8.53
CA VAL A 450 4.21 25.27 9.21
C VAL A 450 3.85 24.11 8.30
N LEU A 451 2.63 24.06 7.77
CA LEU A 451 2.18 23.05 6.81
C LEU A 451 1.06 23.62 5.92
N SER A 452 1.33 23.79 4.63
CA SER A 452 0.29 24.16 3.66
C SER A 452 -0.63 22.98 3.33
N LYS A 453 -1.90 23.30 3.07
CA LYS A 453 -2.93 22.35 2.63
C LYS A 453 -2.60 21.74 1.27
N PHE A 454 -3.12 20.55 1.03
CA PHE A 454 -2.92 19.73 -0.16
C PHE A 454 -1.47 19.34 -0.45
N ARG A 455 -0.64 19.30 0.62
CA ARG A 455 0.76 18.91 0.51
C ARG A 455 1.11 17.70 1.38
N LYS A 456 2.19 17.03 1.00
CA LYS A 456 2.84 15.97 1.77
C LYS A 456 4.20 16.44 2.27
N TYR A 457 4.60 15.97 3.45
CA TYR A 457 5.84 16.39 4.10
C TYR A 457 6.53 15.25 4.84
N ARG A 458 7.86 15.33 4.89
CA ARG A 458 8.68 14.63 5.88
C ARG A 458 8.89 15.58 7.05
N LEU A 459 8.52 15.14 8.24
CA LEU A 459 8.57 15.93 9.48
C LEU A 459 9.38 15.20 10.55
N TYR A 460 9.82 15.94 11.57
CA TYR A 460 10.31 15.40 12.84
C TYR A 460 9.89 16.31 13.99
N PHE A 461 9.85 15.79 15.21
CA PHE A 461 9.75 16.64 16.39
C PHE A 461 11.08 17.33 16.64
N SER A 462 11.04 18.65 16.78
CA SER A 462 12.21 19.52 16.79
C SER A 462 12.30 20.33 18.09
N LYS A 463 13.52 20.50 18.61
CA LYS A 463 13.83 21.36 19.76
C LYS A 463 13.67 22.84 19.39
N THR A 464 14.13 23.22 18.21
CA THR A 464 14.12 24.59 17.68
C THR A 464 12.89 24.93 16.85
N GLY A 465 12.01 23.95 16.59
CA GLY A 465 10.73 24.18 15.95
C GLY A 465 9.95 25.27 16.68
N LEU A 466 9.29 26.15 15.94
CA LEU A 466 8.54 27.26 16.56
C LEU A 466 7.09 26.88 16.86
N TYR A 467 6.55 25.90 16.12
CA TYR A 467 5.13 25.67 16.09
C TYR A 467 4.75 24.19 16.18
N LYS A 468 3.63 23.93 16.85
CA LYS A 468 2.90 22.66 16.72
C LYS A 468 1.87 22.76 15.61
N ALA A 469 1.57 21.63 14.98
CA ALA A 469 0.48 21.54 14.01
C ALA A 469 -0.80 20.98 14.66
N VAL A 470 -1.85 21.79 14.65
CA VAL A 470 -3.18 21.44 15.16
C VAL A 470 -4.25 21.52 14.06
N MET A 471 -5.31 20.74 14.23
CA MET A 471 -6.50 20.77 13.38
C MET A 471 -7.70 21.30 14.16
N GLN A 472 -8.59 22.03 13.50
CA GLN A 472 -9.83 22.52 14.11
C GLN A 472 -11.00 21.59 13.76
N LYS A 473 -11.74 21.14 14.78
CA LYS A 473 -12.96 20.34 14.63
C LYS A 473 -14.01 20.80 15.64
N GLN A 474 -15.18 21.23 15.15
CA GLN A 474 -16.30 21.70 15.98
C GLN A 474 -15.84 22.77 17.00
N GLU A 475 -15.12 23.79 16.52
CA GLU A 475 -14.58 24.89 17.33
C GLU A 475 -13.54 24.48 18.40
N LYS A 476 -13.14 23.20 18.44
CA LYS A 476 -12.07 22.69 19.29
C LYS A 476 -10.84 22.35 18.46
N TYR A 477 -9.67 22.61 19.02
CA TYR A 477 -8.39 22.28 18.38
C TYR A 477 -7.83 20.98 18.95
N TYR A 478 -7.24 20.17 18.08
CA TYR A 478 -6.64 18.88 18.42
C TYR A 478 -5.29 18.74 17.74
N GLU A 479 -4.35 18.10 18.42
CA GLU A 479 -3.02 17.80 17.89
C GLU A 479 -3.14 16.85 16.71
N LYS A 480 -2.54 17.20 15.56
CA LYS A 480 -2.58 16.34 14.39
C LYS A 480 -1.52 15.24 14.42
N TYR A 481 -0.36 15.51 15.02
CA TYR A 481 0.81 14.63 15.02
C TYR A 481 1.28 14.22 16.42
N GLY A 482 0.46 14.39 17.46
CA GLY A 482 0.83 14.07 18.85
C GLY A 482 -0.37 13.78 19.75
N PHE A 483 -0.11 13.36 21.00
CA PHE A 483 -1.15 13.04 22.01
C PHE A 483 -1.16 13.99 23.22
N GLY A 484 -0.25 14.97 23.28
CA GLY A 484 -0.07 15.82 24.46
C GLY A 484 -0.83 17.14 24.40
N ASP A 485 -0.92 17.83 25.54
CA ASP A 485 -1.57 19.14 25.69
C ASP A 485 -1.06 20.18 24.66
N ILE A 486 -2.00 20.90 24.03
CA ILE A 486 -1.73 22.01 23.10
C ILE A 486 -0.83 23.08 23.72
N ASN A 487 -0.84 23.24 25.05
CA ASN A 487 0.00 24.19 25.79
C ASN A 487 1.38 23.64 26.21
N SER A 488 1.66 22.36 25.96
CA SER A 488 2.98 21.77 26.23
C SER A 488 4.08 22.41 25.37
N ASN A 489 5.35 22.39 25.79
CA ASN A 489 6.46 22.79 24.92
C ASN A 489 6.95 21.65 23.98
N LEU A 490 6.30 20.48 24.00
CA LEU A 490 6.63 19.32 23.16
C LEU A 490 5.88 19.36 21.81
N TYR A 491 6.25 18.47 20.89
CA TYR A 491 5.58 18.23 19.60
C TYR A 491 5.72 19.35 18.56
N LYS A 492 6.67 20.27 18.75
CA LYS A 492 7.01 21.26 17.72
C LYS A 492 7.61 20.53 16.53
N ILE A 493 7.24 20.93 15.31
CA ILE A 493 7.66 20.21 14.10
C ILE A 493 8.54 21.07 13.20
N ARG A 494 9.42 20.40 12.45
CA ARG A 494 10.12 20.98 11.30
C ARG A 494 10.02 20.07 10.08
N LYS A 495 10.06 20.69 8.90
CA LYS A 495 10.12 19.99 7.61
C LYS A 495 11.55 19.50 7.34
N VAL A 496 11.65 18.38 6.63
CA VAL A 496 12.89 17.91 6.01
C VAL A 496 12.72 18.08 4.51
N GLU A 497 13.51 18.99 3.94
CA GLU A 497 13.44 19.38 2.52
C GLU A 497 14.58 18.77 1.69
N THR A 498 15.31 17.82 2.28
CA THR A 498 16.44 17.12 1.66
C THR A 498 16.20 15.61 1.63
N ASN A 499 17.05 14.90 0.89
CA ASN A 499 17.19 13.46 1.07
C ASN A 499 17.64 13.18 2.51
N VAL A 500 17.19 12.08 3.11
CA VAL A 500 17.63 11.65 4.44
C VAL A 500 19.15 11.53 4.51
N LYS A 501 19.79 11.05 3.45
CA LYS A 501 21.26 10.89 3.39
C LYS A 501 22.03 12.21 3.52
N ASP A 502 21.38 13.32 3.20
CA ASP A 502 21.97 14.66 3.23
C ASP A 502 21.49 15.46 4.46
N PHE A 503 20.64 14.87 5.31
CA PHE A 503 20.20 15.52 6.54
C PHE A 503 21.32 15.48 7.59
N VAL A 504 21.63 16.64 8.17
CA VAL A 504 22.76 16.79 9.12
C VAL A 504 22.33 17.25 10.52
N ASN A 505 21.12 17.79 10.66
CA ASN A 505 20.70 18.46 11.89
C ASN A 505 20.00 17.52 12.89
N TYR A 506 20.59 16.34 13.13
CA TYR A 506 20.02 15.35 14.06
C TYR A 506 19.97 15.84 15.50
N ASP A 507 20.87 16.73 15.90
CA ASP A 507 20.88 17.34 17.25
C ASP A 507 19.62 18.14 17.55
N ASP A 508 18.91 18.61 16.53
CA ASP A 508 17.64 19.32 16.68
C ASP A 508 16.44 18.39 16.96
N ILE A 509 16.58 17.07 16.80
CA ILE A 509 15.49 16.14 17.06
C ILE A 509 15.16 16.12 18.57
N ASP A 510 13.91 16.39 18.91
CA ASP A 510 13.43 16.40 20.29
C ASP A 510 12.95 15.02 20.75
N LEU A 511 13.88 14.25 21.32
CA LEU A 511 13.58 12.94 21.89
C LEU A 511 12.55 12.98 23.02
N ARG A 512 12.39 14.11 23.73
CA ARG A 512 11.38 14.22 24.80
C ARG A 512 9.96 14.14 24.26
N SER A 513 9.73 14.73 23.08
CA SER A 513 8.45 14.61 22.38
C SER A 513 8.13 13.18 21.99
N TYR A 514 9.13 12.41 21.52
CA TYR A 514 8.94 10.99 21.19
C TYR A 514 8.71 10.13 22.44
N VAL A 515 9.42 10.39 23.54
CA VAL A 515 9.21 9.72 24.83
C VAL A 515 7.80 9.97 25.37
N ASP A 516 7.34 11.22 25.35
CA ASP A 516 5.99 11.58 25.79
C ASP A 516 4.92 10.93 24.88
N TYR A 517 5.14 10.95 23.56
CA TYR A 517 4.29 10.24 22.61
C TYR A 517 4.20 8.75 22.96
N THR A 518 5.33 8.09 23.21
CA THR A 518 5.36 6.66 23.53
C THR A 518 4.60 6.37 24.82
N ARG A 519 4.77 7.19 25.86
CA ARG A 519 4.02 7.04 27.12
C ARG A 519 2.52 7.11 26.88
N ASN A 520 2.08 8.14 26.17
CA ASN A 520 0.66 8.31 25.83
C ASN A 520 0.13 7.17 24.95
N TYR A 521 0.95 6.67 24.02
CA TYR A 521 0.61 5.49 23.22
C TYR A 521 0.45 4.25 24.11
N ILE A 522 1.40 4.00 25.01
CA ILE A 522 1.33 2.85 25.93
C ILE A 522 0.08 2.96 26.81
N GLN A 523 -0.15 4.10 27.44
CA GLN A 523 -1.31 4.35 28.29
C GLN A 523 -2.64 4.17 27.54
N LYS A 524 -2.70 4.54 26.25
CA LYS A 524 -3.93 4.45 25.46
C LYS A 524 -4.23 3.05 24.93
N TYR A 525 -3.20 2.24 24.71
CA TYR A 525 -3.30 0.99 23.97
C TYR A 525 -2.91 -0.25 24.77
N PHE A 526 -2.29 -0.11 25.95
CA PHE A 526 -1.81 -1.22 26.77
C PHE A 526 -2.20 -1.14 28.25
N GLU A 527 -2.68 0.01 28.70
CA GLU A 527 -3.24 0.24 30.04
C GLU A 527 -4.73 0.61 29.91
#